data_AF-A0A1F7VFD7-F1
#
_entry.id   AF-A0A1F7VFD7-F1
#
_cell.length_a   1.000
_cell.length_b   1.000
_cell.length_c   1.000
_cell.angle_alpha   90.00
_cell.angle_beta   90.00
_cell.angle_gamma   90.00
#
_symmetry.space_group_name_H-M   'P 1'
#
loop_
_entity.id
_entity.type
_entity.pdbx_description
1 polymer ?
#
loop_
_entity_poly.entity_id
_entity_poly.type
_entity_poly.pdbx_seq_one_letter_code
_entity_poly.pdbx_strand_id
1 'polypeptide(L)'
;MKNFRAIGFDWGGVILQYPGGSFNDAAATFLGIEKEVFRNAYFLHNHLVNKGSNTVDFAHADDMWRAILQELGKEKELAGFMGFVKNLPKGYIDRRMLDLVLSLRKSGFRVGLLSNGSRSGAEEFRKEGYDTFFDVALFSGDIDYMKPEQESFLKLASALNVNIHELIFVDDSKKSLETAEEVGYEPVLFTDYDALLVQLKNLGITLS
;
A
#
# COMPACT_ATOMS: atom_id res chain seq x y z
N MET A 1 -6.96 25.93 -10.37
CA MET A 1 -6.20 24.66 -10.42
C MET A 1 -5.90 24.25 -9.00
N LYS A 2 -6.05 22.96 -8.64
CA LYS A 2 -5.64 22.46 -7.32
C LYS A 2 -4.13 22.71 -7.17
N ASN A 3 -3.70 23.18 -5.99
CA ASN A 3 -2.31 23.47 -5.70
C ASN A 3 -1.71 22.34 -4.86
N PHE A 4 -1.28 21.27 -5.51
CA PHE A 4 -0.73 20.11 -4.80
C PHE A 4 0.64 20.45 -4.22
N ARG A 5 0.87 19.98 -2.98
CA ARG A 5 2.12 20.20 -2.24
C ARG A 5 2.73 18.92 -1.73
N ALA A 6 1.96 17.83 -1.71
CA ALA A 6 2.42 16.54 -1.26
C ALA A 6 1.97 15.41 -2.18
N ILE A 7 2.81 14.38 -2.28
CA ILE A 7 2.47 13.10 -2.90
C ILE A 7 2.77 11.99 -1.88
N GLY A 8 1.74 11.25 -1.51
CA GLY A 8 1.84 10.03 -0.71
C GLY A 8 1.80 8.78 -1.58
N PHE A 9 2.51 7.74 -1.17
CA PHE A 9 2.58 6.46 -1.87
C PHE A 9 2.24 5.30 -0.94
N ASP A 10 1.56 4.29 -1.48
CA ASP A 10 1.58 2.96 -0.89
C ASP A 10 2.96 2.29 -1.07
N TRP A 11 3.20 1.26 -0.26
CA TRP A 11 4.39 0.43 -0.34
C TRP A 11 4.19 -0.77 -1.26
N GLY A 12 3.37 -1.74 -0.86
CA GLY A 12 3.14 -2.99 -1.60
C GLY A 12 2.33 -2.76 -2.88
N GLY A 13 2.73 -3.36 -4.00
CA GLY A 13 2.05 -3.18 -5.28
C GLY A 13 2.33 -1.84 -5.98
N VAL A 14 2.99 -0.89 -5.30
CA VAL A 14 3.45 0.37 -5.88
C VAL A 14 4.98 0.41 -5.95
N ILE A 15 5.67 0.40 -4.80
CA ILE A 15 7.14 0.42 -4.71
C ILE A 15 7.72 -0.99 -4.52
N LEU A 16 7.15 -1.76 -3.61
CA LEU A 16 7.49 -3.17 -3.39
C LEU A 16 6.63 -4.05 -4.30
N GLN A 17 7.26 -4.73 -5.24
CA GLN A 17 6.63 -5.60 -6.23
C GLN A 17 7.02 -7.07 -6.00
N TYR A 18 6.23 -7.99 -6.56
CA TYR A 18 6.54 -9.42 -6.60
C TYR A 18 6.67 -9.89 -8.06
N PRO A 19 7.39 -11.00 -8.31
CA PRO A 19 7.38 -11.61 -9.64
C PRO A 19 5.95 -11.91 -10.09
N GLY A 20 5.54 -11.35 -11.22
CA GLY A 20 4.17 -11.50 -11.74
C GLY A 20 3.15 -10.48 -11.19
N GLY A 21 3.56 -9.48 -10.42
CA GLY A 21 2.70 -8.37 -9.98
C GLY A 21 2.74 -8.13 -8.47
N SER A 22 1.59 -7.82 -7.88
CA SER A 22 1.43 -7.68 -6.43
C SER A 22 1.39 -9.04 -5.72
N PHE A 23 1.49 -9.03 -4.39
CA PHE A 23 1.21 -10.24 -3.58
C PHE A 23 -0.17 -10.84 -3.90
N ASN A 24 -1.18 -9.99 -4.06
CA ASN A 24 -2.54 -10.42 -4.37
C ASN A 24 -2.62 -11.16 -5.71
N ASP A 25 -1.79 -10.79 -6.69
CA ASP A 25 -1.72 -11.48 -8.00
C ASP A 25 -1.17 -12.89 -7.86
N ALA A 26 -0.08 -13.03 -7.09
CA ALA A 26 0.53 -14.34 -6.83
C ALA A 26 -0.42 -15.26 -6.04
N ALA A 27 -1.11 -14.71 -5.04
CA ALA A 27 -2.06 -15.46 -4.22
C ALA A 27 -3.32 -15.90 -5.02
N ALA A 28 -3.87 -15.02 -5.85
CA ALA A 28 -5.00 -15.36 -6.73
C ALA A 28 -4.61 -16.47 -7.73
N THR A 29 -3.41 -16.36 -8.32
CA THR A 29 -2.86 -17.38 -9.23
C THR A 29 -2.71 -18.73 -8.52
N PHE A 30 -2.16 -18.76 -7.31
CA PHE A 30 -2.01 -19.99 -6.53
C PHE A 30 -3.37 -20.68 -6.28
N LEU A 31 -4.40 -19.90 -5.94
CA LEU A 31 -5.74 -20.41 -5.63
C LEU A 31 -6.59 -20.73 -6.87
N GLY A 32 -6.12 -20.35 -8.06
CA GLY A 32 -6.82 -20.52 -9.32
C GLY A 32 -8.12 -19.71 -9.39
N ILE A 33 -8.10 -18.46 -8.90
CA ILE A 33 -9.26 -17.56 -8.88
C ILE A 33 -8.92 -16.19 -9.48
N GLU A 34 -9.96 -15.43 -9.81
CA GLU A 34 -9.81 -14.05 -10.28
C GLU A 34 -9.18 -13.15 -9.22
N LYS A 35 -8.29 -12.24 -9.66
CA LYS A 35 -7.57 -11.29 -8.78
C LYS A 35 -8.52 -10.51 -7.89
N GLU A 36 -9.59 -9.94 -8.47
CA GLU A 36 -10.54 -9.12 -7.73
C GLU A 36 -11.31 -9.92 -6.67
N VAL A 37 -11.57 -11.21 -6.93
CA VAL A 37 -12.20 -12.10 -5.94
C VAL A 37 -11.27 -12.30 -4.74
N PHE A 38 -9.99 -12.57 -4.98
CA PHE A 38 -9.01 -12.65 -3.89
C PHE A 38 -8.87 -11.33 -3.13
N ARG A 39 -8.74 -10.21 -3.85
CA ARG A 39 -8.58 -8.87 -3.25
C ARG A 39 -9.76 -8.55 -2.33
N ASN A 40 -10.99 -8.80 -2.76
CA ASN A 40 -12.18 -8.53 -1.94
C ASN A 40 -12.17 -9.32 -0.63
N ALA A 41 -11.87 -10.62 -0.68
CA ALA A 41 -11.75 -11.44 0.52
C ALA A 41 -10.58 -10.99 1.42
N TYR A 42 -9.43 -10.64 0.83
CA TYR A 42 -8.30 -10.09 1.57
C TYR A 42 -8.67 -8.79 2.29
N PHE A 43 -9.29 -7.83 1.60
CA PHE A 43 -9.68 -6.54 2.22
C PHE A 43 -10.72 -6.69 3.32
N LEU A 44 -11.57 -7.72 3.29
CA LEU A 44 -12.52 -7.99 4.36
C LEU A 44 -11.82 -8.38 5.68
N HIS A 45 -10.66 -9.06 5.59
CA HIS A 45 -10.02 -9.68 6.74
C HIS A 45 -8.62 -9.12 7.08
N ASN A 46 -8.00 -8.33 6.22
CA ASN A 46 -6.62 -7.86 6.42
C ASN A 46 -6.44 -6.96 7.66
N HIS A 47 -7.52 -6.41 8.20
CA HIS A 47 -7.52 -5.66 9.46
C HIS A 47 -7.02 -6.50 10.64
N LEU A 48 -7.18 -7.84 10.58
CA LEU A 48 -6.75 -8.77 11.63
C LEU A 48 -5.24 -8.73 11.91
N VAL A 49 -4.44 -8.28 10.94
CA VAL A 49 -2.98 -8.22 11.08
C VAL A 49 -2.38 -6.83 10.83
N ASN A 50 -3.13 -5.96 10.15
CA ASN A 50 -2.66 -4.63 9.81
C ASN A 50 -3.13 -3.54 10.80
N LYS A 51 -3.98 -3.88 11.79
CA LYS A 51 -4.54 -2.90 12.73
C LYS A 51 -4.60 -3.46 14.15
N GLY A 52 -4.31 -2.62 15.14
CA GLY A 52 -4.39 -2.93 16.57
C GLY A 52 -3.14 -3.60 17.13
N SER A 53 -3.16 -3.87 18.45
CA SER A 53 -1.99 -4.32 19.20
C SER A 53 -1.45 -5.72 18.85
N ASN A 54 -2.18 -6.50 18.04
CA ASN A 54 -1.86 -7.88 17.71
C ASN A 54 -1.37 -8.05 16.26
N THR A 55 -0.76 -7.01 15.67
CA THR A 55 -0.22 -7.13 14.31
C THR A 55 0.82 -8.26 14.25
N VAL A 56 0.66 -9.17 13.28
CA VAL A 56 1.59 -10.27 13.02
C VAL A 56 2.00 -10.25 11.55
N ASP A 57 3.18 -10.82 11.26
CA ASP A 57 3.61 -11.04 9.88
C ASP A 57 2.65 -11.97 9.15
N PHE A 58 2.50 -11.76 7.84
CA PHE A 58 1.67 -12.61 6.98
C PHE A 58 2.02 -14.10 7.11
N ALA A 59 3.30 -14.45 7.27
CA ALA A 59 3.73 -15.85 7.44
C ALA A 59 3.17 -16.53 8.72
N HIS A 60 2.69 -15.74 9.69
CA HIS A 60 2.16 -16.17 10.98
C HIS A 60 0.70 -15.74 11.21
N ALA A 61 0.04 -15.26 10.14
CA ALA A 61 -1.32 -14.73 10.19
C ALA A 61 -2.38 -15.84 10.02
N ASP A 62 -2.24 -16.95 10.76
CA ASP A 62 -3.06 -18.15 10.59
C ASP A 62 -4.58 -17.87 10.64
N ASP A 63 -5.03 -17.04 11.58
CA ASP A 63 -6.44 -16.69 11.74
C ASP A 63 -6.97 -15.87 10.56
N MET A 64 -6.18 -14.92 10.05
CA MET A 64 -6.54 -14.12 8.88
C MET A 64 -6.65 -15.00 7.64
N TRP A 65 -5.65 -15.86 7.39
CA TRP A 65 -5.67 -16.71 6.21
C TRP A 65 -6.78 -17.75 6.26
N ARG A 66 -7.09 -18.28 7.45
CA ARG A 66 -8.24 -19.15 7.65
C ARG A 66 -9.55 -18.44 7.28
N ALA A 67 -9.75 -17.20 7.75
CA ALA A 67 -10.93 -16.41 7.43
C ALA A 67 -11.03 -16.11 5.93
N ILE A 68 -9.93 -15.67 5.29
CA ILE A 68 -9.88 -15.39 3.85
C ILE A 68 -10.22 -16.63 3.03
N LEU A 69 -9.63 -17.78 3.35
CA LEU A 69 -9.91 -19.00 2.59
C LEU A 69 -11.32 -19.54 2.85
N GLN A 70 -11.91 -19.30 4.02
CA GLN A 70 -13.31 -19.60 4.29
C GLN A 70 -14.25 -18.72 3.44
N GLU A 71 -13.98 -17.41 3.36
CA GLU A 71 -14.74 -16.49 2.50
C GLU A 71 -14.69 -16.92 1.02
N LEU A 72 -13.55 -17.48 0.59
CA LEU A 72 -13.35 -17.96 -0.77
C LEU A 72 -13.88 -19.39 -1.03
N GLY A 73 -14.35 -20.11 -0.01
CA GLY A 73 -14.72 -21.53 -0.13
C GLY A 73 -13.54 -22.44 -0.48
N LYS A 74 -12.33 -22.09 0.00
CA LYS A 74 -11.03 -22.73 -0.28
C LYS A 74 -10.36 -23.24 1.00
N GLU A 75 -11.12 -23.59 2.03
CA GLU A 75 -10.60 -24.00 3.35
C GLU A 75 -9.64 -25.19 3.28
N LYS A 76 -9.87 -26.10 2.33
CA LYS A 76 -9.01 -27.27 2.09
C LYS A 76 -7.60 -26.90 1.60
N GLU A 77 -7.45 -25.71 1.02
CA GLU A 77 -6.17 -25.21 0.52
C GLU A 77 -5.31 -24.57 1.61
N LEU A 78 -5.80 -24.42 2.84
CA LEU A 78 -5.12 -23.66 3.91
C LEU A 78 -3.66 -24.11 4.13
N ALA A 79 -3.40 -25.40 4.24
CA ALA A 79 -2.05 -25.90 4.45
C ALA A 79 -1.11 -25.57 3.27
N GLY A 80 -1.61 -25.75 2.04
CA GLY A 80 -0.86 -25.43 0.82
C GLY A 80 -0.61 -23.93 0.68
N PHE A 81 -1.64 -23.12 0.94
CA PHE A 81 -1.56 -21.67 0.88
C PHE A 81 -0.61 -21.09 1.93
N MET A 82 -0.65 -21.59 3.17
CA MET A 82 0.33 -21.20 4.19
C MET A 82 1.76 -21.59 3.80
N GLY A 83 1.93 -22.77 3.18
CA GLY A 83 3.21 -23.17 2.59
C GLY A 83 3.66 -22.19 1.51
N PHE A 84 2.76 -21.76 0.64
CA PHE A 84 3.02 -20.75 -0.39
C PHE A 84 3.40 -19.40 0.23
N VAL A 85 2.64 -18.86 1.19
CA VAL A 85 2.94 -17.57 1.85
C VAL A 85 4.32 -17.58 2.53
N LYS A 86 4.68 -18.69 3.20
CA LYS A 86 5.99 -18.85 3.86
C LYS A 86 7.16 -18.96 2.89
N ASN A 87 6.92 -19.45 1.67
CA ASN A 87 7.93 -19.62 0.63
C ASN A 87 7.77 -18.60 -0.51
N LEU A 88 7.01 -17.53 -0.28
CA LEU A 88 6.79 -16.51 -1.28
C LEU A 88 8.15 -15.91 -1.67
N PRO A 89 8.44 -15.75 -2.98
CA PRO A 89 9.66 -15.09 -3.41
C PRO A 89 9.80 -13.73 -2.72
N LYS A 90 11.02 -13.38 -2.32
CA LYS A 90 11.29 -12.04 -1.78
C LYS A 90 10.84 -11.02 -2.84
N GLY A 91 9.98 -10.09 -2.43
CA GLY A 91 9.61 -8.97 -3.28
C GLY A 91 10.85 -8.14 -3.65
N TYR A 92 10.75 -7.39 -4.73
CA TYR A 92 11.80 -6.48 -5.17
C TYR A 92 11.30 -5.05 -5.15
N ILE A 93 12.22 -4.13 -4.91
CA ILE A 93 11.94 -2.70 -4.96
C ILE A 93 12.04 -2.23 -6.40
N ASP A 94 10.99 -1.61 -6.93
CA ASP A 94 11.09 -0.88 -8.19
C ASP A 94 11.89 0.41 -7.96
N ARG A 95 13.17 0.37 -8.35
CA ARG A 95 14.08 1.50 -8.20
C ARG A 95 13.58 2.76 -8.92
N ARG A 96 12.84 2.62 -10.02
CA ARG A 96 12.27 3.77 -10.73
C ARG A 96 11.28 4.54 -9.86
N MET A 97 10.52 3.82 -9.03
CA MET A 97 9.59 4.45 -8.08
C MET A 97 10.35 5.21 -6.98
N LEU A 98 11.44 4.65 -6.45
CA LEU A 98 12.29 5.37 -5.49
C LEU A 98 12.94 6.60 -6.11
N ASP A 99 13.45 6.51 -7.34
CA ASP A 99 14.02 7.64 -8.07
C ASP A 99 12.96 8.73 -8.33
N LEU A 100 11.72 8.33 -8.61
CA LEU A 100 10.57 9.24 -8.73
C LEU A 100 10.29 9.97 -7.41
N VAL A 101 10.24 9.24 -6.29
CA VAL A 101 10.05 9.83 -4.95
C VAL A 101 11.12 10.89 -4.67
N LEU A 102 12.39 10.58 -4.92
CA LEU A 102 13.50 11.52 -4.73
C LEU A 102 13.39 12.73 -5.67
N SER A 103 12.99 12.51 -6.91
CA SER A 103 12.81 13.59 -7.89
C SER A 103 11.67 14.54 -7.50
N LEU A 104 10.53 14.02 -7.04
CA LEU A 104 9.42 14.81 -6.53
C LEU A 104 9.86 15.64 -5.32
N ARG A 105 10.59 15.03 -4.39
CA ARG A 105 11.15 15.72 -3.22
C ARG A 105 12.08 16.86 -3.62
N LYS A 106 12.98 16.62 -4.59
CA LYS A 106 13.90 17.64 -5.11
C LYS A 106 13.17 18.79 -5.80
N SER A 107 12.04 18.52 -6.44
CA SER A 107 11.16 19.53 -7.05
C SER A 107 10.33 20.33 -6.03
N GLY A 108 10.51 20.08 -4.73
CA GLY A 108 9.89 20.86 -3.64
C GLY A 108 8.58 20.27 -3.10
N PHE A 109 8.16 19.09 -3.56
CA PHE A 109 7.01 18.39 -2.97
C PHE A 109 7.40 17.72 -1.65
N ARG A 110 6.45 17.65 -0.73
CA ARG A 110 6.52 16.74 0.41
C ARG A 110 6.19 15.33 -0.06
N VAL A 111 7.01 14.35 0.30
CA VAL A 111 6.79 12.96 -0.11
C VAL A 111 6.54 12.06 1.09
N GLY A 112 5.45 11.31 1.05
CA GLY A 112 5.01 10.46 2.15
C GLY A 112 4.82 9.00 1.75
N LEU A 113 4.91 8.11 2.72
CA LEU A 113 4.46 6.71 2.59
C LEU A 113 3.31 6.47 3.57
N LEU A 114 2.25 5.79 3.10
CA LEU A 114 1.20 5.23 3.97
C LEU A 114 0.87 3.81 3.52
N SER A 115 1.23 2.83 4.33
CA SER A 115 1.01 1.43 4.02
C SER A 115 0.17 0.71 5.07
N ASN A 116 -0.77 -0.12 4.59
CA ASN A 116 -1.43 -1.10 5.45
C ASN A 116 -0.44 -2.25 5.67
N GLY A 117 0.18 -2.28 6.85
CA GLY A 117 1.21 -3.25 7.18
C GLY A 117 1.36 -3.42 8.68
N SER A 118 1.86 -4.58 9.08
CA SER A 118 2.15 -4.89 10.48
C SER A 118 3.29 -4.03 11.03
N ARG A 119 3.40 -3.95 12.36
CA ARG A 119 4.53 -3.28 13.02
C ARG A 119 5.88 -3.92 12.66
N SER A 120 5.93 -5.24 12.59
CA SER A 120 7.14 -5.98 12.15
C SER A 120 7.55 -5.65 10.72
N GLY A 121 6.57 -5.50 9.80
CA GLY A 121 6.82 -5.04 8.44
C GLY A 121 7.38 -3.61 8.41
N ALA A 122 6.87 -2.73 9.27
CA ALA A 122 7.38 -1.37 9.43
C ALA A 122 8.81 -1.33 10.01
N GLU A 123 9.14 -2.22 10.95
CA GLU A 123 10.48 -2.37 11.53
C GLU A 123 11.49 -2.83 10.47
N GLU A 124 11.15 -3.85 9.68
CA GLU A 124 12.03 -4.31 8.60
C GLU A 124 12.22 -3.23 7.53
N PHE A 125 11.15 -2.51 7.17
CA PHE A 125 11.23 -1.36 6.25
C PHE A 125 12.24 -0.30 6.72
N ARG A 126 12.23 0.04 8.01
CA ARG A 126 13.18 0.99 8.62
C ARG A 126 14.59 0.43 8.70
N LYS A 127 14.73 -0.85 9.06
CA LYS A 127 16.03 -1.53 9.16
C LYS A 127 16.77 -1.58 7.82
N GLU A 128 16.03 -1.74 6.73
CA GLU A 128 16.56 -1.69 5.36
C GLU A 128 16.82 -0.24 4.86
N GLY A 129 16.47 0.78 5.66
CA GLY A 129 16.75 2.20 5.39
C GLY A 129 15.83 2.87 4.39
N TYR A 130 14.68 2.26 4.07
CA TYR A 130 13.74 2.80 3.09
C TYR A 130 12.97 4.04 3.58
N ASP A 131 12.91 4.26 4.89
CA ASP A 131 12.32 5.45 5.50
C ASP A 131 13.03 6.74 5.08
N THR A 132 14.33 6.67 4.79
CA THR A 132 15.15 7.83 4.38
C THR A 132 14.75 8.48 3.05
N PHE A 133 13.99 7.76 2.21
CA PHE A 133 13.48 8.27 0.93
C PHE A 133 12.30 9.24 1.10
N PHE A 134 11.60 9.16 2.24
CA PHE A 134 10.37 9.91 2.49
C PHE A 134 10.60 11.01 3.52
N ASP A 135 9.78 12.06 3.47
CA ASP A 135 9.70 13.03 4.57
C ASP A 135 8.92 12.44 5.75
N VAL A 136 7.96 11.55 5.46
CA VAL A 136 7.13 10.83 6.44
C VAL A 136 6.86 9.42 5.93
N ALA A 137 6.99 8.41 6.78
CA ALA A 137 6.54 7.05 6.47
C ALA A 137 5.66 6.51 7.61
N LEU A 138 4.41 6.16 7.28
CA LEU A 138 3.42 5.65 8.21
C LEU A 138 3.00 4.23 7.82
N PHE A 139 2.96 3.34 8.83
CA PHE A 139 2.39 2.01 8.71
C PHE A 139 1.20 1.89 9.64
N SER A 140 0.14 1.23 9.18
CA SER A 140 -1.09 1.08 9.97
C SER A 140 -0.88 0.41 11.33
N GLY A 141 0.05 -0.55 11.43
CA GLY A 141 0.45 -1.17 12.70
C GLY A 141 1.18 -0.24 13.67
N ASP A 142 1.69 0.91 13.21
CA ASP A 142 2.31 1.93 14.05
C ASP A 142 1.31 3.02 14.49
N ILE A 143 0.29 3.31 13.66
CA ILE A 143 -0.63 4.43 13.88
C ILE A 143 -2.05 4.02 14.29
N ASP A 144 -2.37 2.72 14.28
CA ASP A 144 -3.69 2.12 14.57
C ASP A 144 -4.84 2.52 13.63
N TYR A 145 -4.51 3.15 12.50
CA TYR A 145 -5.45 3.45 11.42
C TYR A 145 -4.93 2.90 10.10
N MET A 146 -5.82 2.30 9.31
CA MET A 146 -5.49 1.68 8.03
C MET A 146 -6.31 2.31 6.91
N LYS A 147 -5.78 2.33 5.68
CA LYS A 147 -6.55 2.68 4.50
C LYS A 147 -7.73 1.69 4.35
N PRO A 148 -8.94 2.14 4.00
CA PRO A 148 -9.32 3.49 3.55
C PRO A 148 -9.86 4.42 4.66
N GLU A 149 -9.57 4.16 5.94
CA GLU A 149 -10.04 5.01 7.04
C GLU A 149 -9.51 6.45 6.91
N GLN A 150 -10.40 7.43 7.08
CA GLN A 150 -10.09 8.86 6.95
C GLN A 150 -8.89 9.29 7.80
N GLU A 151 -8.81 8.78 9.04
CA GLU A 151 -7.77 9.10 10.00
C GLU A 151 -6.37 8.74 9.50
N SER A 152 -6.24 7.69 8.68
CA SER A 152 -4.94 7.28 8.11
C SER A 152 -4.38 8.36 7.17
N PHE A 153 -5.22 8.91 6.30
CA PHE A 153 -4.86 9.99 5.37
C PHE A 153 -4.69 11.34 6.06
N LEU A 154 -5.55 11.66 7.04
CA LEU A 154 -5.41 12.89 7.83
C LEU A 154 -4.12 12.90 8.64
N LYS A 155 -3.72 11.76 9.21
CA LYS A 155 -2.42 11.63 9.89
C LYS A 155 -1.26 11.84 8.92
N LEU A 156 -1.32 11.27 7.71
CA LEU A 156 -0.29 11.47 6.69
C LEU A 156 -0.17 12.97 6.32
N ALA A 157 -1.29 13.61 5.99
CA ALA A 157 -1.31 15.04 5.63
C ALA A 157 -0.79 15.94 6.77
N SER A 158 -1.22 15.67 8.01
CA SER A 158 -0.76 16.38 9.20
C SER A 158 0.74 16.22 9.42
N ALA A 159 1.28 15.00 9.26
CA ALA A 159 2.70 14.74 9.45
C ALA A 159 3.56 15.38 8.34
N LEU A 160 3.04 15.44 7.10
CA LEU A 160 3.67 16.15 5.99
C LEU A 160 3.50 17.68 6.08
N ASN A 161 2.72 18.16 7.05
CA ASN A 161 2.39 19.57 7.26
C ASN A 161 1.76 20.23 6.01
N VAL A 162 0.76 19.57 5.43
CA VAL A 162 -0.05 20.06 4.30
C VAL A 162 -1.54 19.92 4.58
N ASN A 163 -2.36 20.67 3.87
CA ASN A 163 -3.81 20.44 3.90
C ASN A 163 -4.14 19.17 3.12
N ILE A 164 -5.20 18.47 3.53
CA ILE A 164 -5.63 17.23 2.86
C ILE A 164 -5.93 17.42 1.37
N HIS A 165 -6.46 18.58 0.99
CA HIS A 165 -6.73 18.94 -0.41
C HIS A 165 -5.48 19.23 -1.26
N GLU A 166 -4.32 19.34 -0.62
CA GLU A 166 -3.01 19.52 -1.28
C GLU A 166 -2.27 18.18 -1.45
N LEU A 167 -2.85 17.06 -1.01
CA LEU A 167 -2.29 15.72 -1.09
C LEU A 167 -2.80 14.97 -2.33
N ILE A 168 -1.87 14.43 -3.10
CA ILE A 168 -2.12 13.31 -4.03
C ILE A 168 -1.76 12.03 -3.29
N PHE A 169 -2.57 10.96 -3.42
CA PHE A 169 -2.23 9.66 -2.87
C PHE A 169 -2.27 8.56 -3.93
N VAL A 170 -1.16 7.83 -4.07
CA VAL A 170 -0.94 6.79 -5.08
C VAL A 170 -1.04 5.41 -4.43
N ASP A 171 -1.94 4.57 -4.93
CA ASP A 171 -2.19 3.21 -4.40
C ASP A 171 -2.60 2.27 -5.54
N ASP A 172 -2.27 0.98 -5.44
CA ASP A 172 -2.66 -0.04 -6.45
C ASP A 172 -4.12 -0.50 -6.28
N SER A 173 -4.79 -0.06 -5.21
CA SER A 173 -6.10 -0.55 -4.80
C SER A 173 -7.17 0.51 -4.86
N LYS A 174 -8.18 0.28 -5.70
CA LYS A 174 -9.42 1.07 -5.67
C LYS A 174 -10.07 1.08 -4.29
N LYS A 175 -10.00 -0.04 -3.56
CA LYS A 175 -10.54 -0.16 -2.20
C LYS A 175 -9.82 0.76 -1.21
N SER A 176 -8.49 0.88 -1.32
CA SER A 176 -7.72 1.81 -0.47
C SER A 176 -8.04 3.27 -0.78
N LEU A 177 -8.45 3.58 -2.01
CA LEU A 177 -8.72 4.93 -2.50
C LEU A 177 -10.20 5.33 -2.41
N GLU A 178 -11.08 4.47 -1.93
CA GLU A 178 -12.53 4.65 -2.08
C GLU A 178 -13.11 5.84 -1.32
N THR A 179 -12.42 6.30 -0.27
CA THR A 179 -12.83 7.43 0.58
C THR A 179 -12.23 8.78 0.14
N ALA A 180 -11.54 8.82 -1.00
CA ALA A 180 -10.79 10.02 -1.42
C ALA A 180 -11.65 11.27 -1.57
N GLU A 181 -12.86 11.15 -2.12
CA GLU A 181 -13.79 12.27 -2.27
C GLU A 181 -14.27 12.80 -0.90
N GLU A 182 -14.64 11.89 0.00
CA GLU A 182 -15.13 12.22 1.35
C GLU A 182 -14.04 12.88 2.21
N VAL A 183 -12.80 12.39 2.10
CA VAL A 183 -11.65 12.87 2.87
C VAL A 183 -11.03 14.13 2.22
N GLY A 184 -11.09 14.23 0.89
CA GLY A 184 -10.71 15.40 0.13
C GLY A 184 -9.31 15.40 -0.50
N TYR A 185 -8.59 14.27 -0.51
CA TYR A 185 -7.31 14.14 -1.23
C TYR A 185 -7.54 13.73 -2.70
N GLU A 186 -6.53 13.88 -3.56
CA GLU A 186 -6.60 13.43 -4.96
C GLU A 186 -6.10 11.98 -5.08
N PRO A 187 -6.96 11.02 -5.44
CA PRO A 187 -6.55 9.63 -5.60
C PRO A 187 -5.89 9.41 -6.97
N VAL A 188 -4.82 8.62 -7.00
CA VAL A 188 -4.20 8.14 -8.24
C VAL A 188 -4.11 6.62 -8.15
N LEU A 189 -4.86 5.93 -9.01
CA LEU A 189 -4.79 4.48 -9.11
C LEU A 189 -3.51 4.09 -9.85
N PHE A 190 -2.63 3.39 -9.17
CA PHE A 190 -1.40 2.86 -9.73
C PHE A 190 -1.68 1.58 -10.53
N THR A 191 -1.32 1.59 -11.81
CA THR A 191 -1.30 0.38 -12.66
C THR A 191 0.12 0.00 -13.01
N ASP A 192 0.92 0.99 -13.39
CA ASP A 192 2.32 0.87 -13.74
C ASP A 192 2.99 2.26 -13.68
N TYR A 193 4.31 2.25 -13.81
CA TYR A 193 5.15 3.44 -13.74
C TYR A 193 4.82 4.49 -14.81
N ASP A 194 4.62 4.07 -16.06
CA ASP A 194 4.43 5.01 -17.18
C ASP A 194 3.05 5.68 -17.10
N ALA A 195 2.02 4.92 -16.75
CA ALA A 195 0.69 5.43 -16.49
C ALA A 195 0.69 6.40 -15.30
N LEU A 196 1.45 6.12 -14.24
CA LEU A 196 1.60 7.03 -13.10
C LEU A 196 2.19 8.39 -13.56
N LEU A 197 3.24 8.38 -14.38
CA LEU A 197 3.84 9.63 -14.88
C LEU A 197 2.85 10.46 -15.70
N VAL A 198 2.02 9.81 -16.54
CA VAL A 198 0.97 10.49 -17.30
C VAL A 198 -0.09 11.10 -16.36
N GLN A 199 -0.54 10.35 -15.36
CA GLN A 199 -1.50 10.81 -14.37
C GLN A 199 -0.98 12.01 -13.57
N LEU A 200 0.26 11.94 -13.07
CA LEU A 200 0.91 13.04 -12.36
C LEU A 200 1.04 14.29 -13.24
N LYS A 201 1.44 14.13 -14.51
CA LYS A 201 1.52 15.23 -15.46
C LYS A 201 0.16 15.90 -15.71
N ASN A 202 -0.91 15.11 -15.82
CA ASN A 202 -2.26 15.64 -16.00
C ASN A 202 -2.75 16.44 -14.77
N LEU A 203 -2.22 16.12 -13.59
CA LEU A 203 -2.44 16.88 -12.35
C LEU A 203 -1.52 18.12 -12.23
N GLY A 204 -0.70 18.40 -13.24
CA GLY A 204 0.24 19.53 -13.26
C GLY A 204 1.56 19.26 -12.52
N ILE A 205 1.83 18.00 -12.15
CA ILE A 205 3.08 17.60 -11.52
C ILE A 205 4.10 17.29 -12.61
N THR A 206 5.06 18.19 -12.80
CA THR A 206 6.18 18.00 -13.74
C THR A 206 7.48 17.90 -12.98
N LEU A 207 8.29 16.90 -13.32
CA LEU A 207 9.65 16.76 -12.83
C LEU A 207 10.58 17.62 -13.68
N SER A 208 11.40 18.45 -13.04
CA SER A 208 12.43 19.27 -13.69
C SER A 208 13.73 18.50 -13.89
#